data_AF-A0A0F9M6M0-F1
#
_entry.id   AF-A0A0F9M6M0-F1
#
_cell.length_a   1.000
_cell.length_b   1.000
_cell.length_c   1.000
_cell.angle_alpha   90.00
_cell.angle_beta   90.00
_cell.angle_gamma   90.00
#
_symmetry.space_group_name_H-M   'P 1'
#
loop_
_entity.id
_entity.type
_entity.pdbx_description
1 polymer ?
#
loop_
_entity_poly.entity_id
_entity_poly.type
_entity_poly.pdbx_seq_one_letter_code
_entity_poly.pdbx_strand_id
1 'polypeptide(L)'
;MNSKKNKTIVVNRHYKAYDVYIGRGTKFGNNYQIGPDGTREEVIAKHKKDFYDNPELQEAVWIELRGRRIGCSCKPLACHGDTYVEYIENRERTENETV
;
A
#
# COMPACT_ATOMS: atom_id res chain seq x y z
N MET A 1 -23.66 -0.14 16.08
CA MET A 1 -23.68 -0.57 14.67
C MET A 1 -22.31 -1.14 14.32
N ASN A 2 -22.19 -2.47 14.21
CA ASN A 2 -20.97 -3.10 13.72
C ASN A 2 -20.88 -2.89 12.20
N SER A 3 -20.35 -1.74 11.78
CA SER A 3 -20.00 -1.52 10.38
C SER A 3 -18.88 -2.50 10.04
N LYS A 4 -19.17 -3.45 9.15
CA LYS A 4 -18.17 -4.33 8.53
C LYS A 4 -17.05 -3.44 7.96
N LYS A 5 -15.87 -3.42 8.59
CA LYS A 5 -14.71 -2.68 8.05
C LYS A 5 -14.39 -3.30 6.69
N ASN A 6 -14.40 -2.47 5.65
CA ASN A 6 -13.97 -2.92 4.33
C ASN A 6 -12.48 -3.26 4.38
N LYS A 7 -12.07 -4.30 3.65
CA LYS A 7 -10.66 -4.71 3.56
C LYS A 7 -9.93 -3.82 2.56
N THR A 8 -8.73 -3.34 2.93
CA THR A 8 -7.83 -2.67 1.98
C THR A 8 -7.33 -3.67 0.94
N ILE A 9 -7.45 -3.34 -0.35
CA ILE A 9 -6.94 -4.18 -1.44
C ILE A 9 -6.25 -3.35 -2.52
N VAL A 10 -5.19 -3.90 -3.11
CA VAL A 10 -4.57 -3.32 -4.31
C VAL A 10 -5.28 -3.83 -5.56
N VAL A 11 -5.68 -2.94 -6.45
CA VAL A 11 -6.30 -3.29 -7.73
C VAL A 11 -5.54 -2.69 -8.90
N ASN A 12 -5.63 -3.33 -10.07
CA ASN A 12 -5.13 -2.70 -11.30
C ASN A 12 -6.08 -1.56 -11.70
N ARG A 13 -5.57 -0.32 -11.67
CA ARG A 13 -6.35 0.89 -11.93
C ARG A 13 -6.95 0.97 -13.33
N HIS A 14 -6.39 0.26 -14.31
CA HIS A 14 -6.86 0.27 -15.69
C HIS A 14 -8.06 -0.67 -15.89
N TYR A 15 -8.30 -1.60 -14.96
CA TYR A 15 -9.29 -2.67 -15.13
C TYR A 15 -10.33 -2.73 -14.01
N LYS A 16 -10.10 -2.04 -12.88
CA LYS A 16 -10.97 -2.05 -11.70
C LYS A 16 -11.11 -0.64 -11.13
N ALA A 17 -12.31 -0.34 -10.62
CA ALA A 17 -12.55 0.88 -9.86
C ALA A 17 -11.72 0.88 -8.57
N TYR A 18 -11.20 2.05 -8.22
CA TYR A 18 -10.36 2.29 -7.04
C TYR A 18 -10.80 3.59 -6.36
N ASP A 19 -10.46 3.72 -5.08
CA ASP A 19 -10.80 4.88 -4.27
C ASP A 19 -9.62 5.85 -4.15
N VAL A 20 -8.38 5.34 -4.08
CA VAL A 20 -7.15 6.14 -3.99
C VAL A 20 -6.12 5.63 -4.99
N TYR A 21 -5.50 6.53 -5.76
CA TYR A 21 -4.39 6.18 -6.66
C TYR A 21 -3.06 6.26 -5.92
N ILE A 22 -2.24 5.21 -6.00
CA ILE A 22 -0.94 5.11 -5.32
C ILE A 22 0.24 4.99 -6.29
N GLY A 23 0.06 5.38 -7.55
CA GLY A 23 1.15 5.28 -8.52
C GLY A 23 2.27 6.31 -8.30
N ARG A 24 3.30 6.24 -9.14
CA ARG A 24 4.45 7.15 -9.12
C ARG A 24 4.00 8.61 -9.26
N GLY A 25 4.69 9.52 -8.56
CA GLY A 25 4.36 10.95 -8.51
C GLY A 25 3.28 11.31 -7.48
N THR A 26 2.73 10.32 -6.76
CA THR A 26 1.87 10.54 -5.58
C THR A 26 2.68 10.38 -4.31
N LYS A 27 2.13 10.85 -3.17
CA LYS A 27 2.72 10.62 -1.84
C LYS A 27 2.87 9.14 -1.46
N PHE A 28 2.09 8.26 -2.08
CA PHE A 28 2.11 6.81 -1.87
C PHE A 28 2.88 6.08 -2.98
N GLY A 29 3.53 6.80 -3.88
CA GLY A 29 4.23 6.22 -5.01
C GLY A 29 5.55 5.55 -4.60
N ASN A 30 5.93 4.50 -5.31
CA ASN A 30 7.30 4.01 -5.27
C ASN A 30 8.23 4.98 -6.02
N ASN A 31 9.28 5.47 -5.35
CA ASN A 31 10.29 6.37 -5.93
C ASN A 31 11.25 5.66 -6.89
N TYR A 32 11.44 4.35 -6.74
CA TYR A 32 12.35 3.53 -7.54
C TYR A 32 11.68 2.99 -8.81
N GLN A 33 12.43 2.91 -9.90
CA GLN A 33 12.00 2.47 -11.23
C GLN A 33 12.59 1.10 -11.58
N ILE A 34 11.74 0.20 -12.09
CA ILE A 34 12.20 -1.11 -12.60
C ILE A 34 13.11 -0.87 -13.82
N GLY A 35 14.27 -1.50 -13.83
CA GLY A 35 15.34 -1.26 -14.80
C GLY A 35 16.42 -0.36 -14.19
N PRO A 36 16.23 0.98 -14.14
CA PRO A 36 17.23 1.91 -13.63
C PRO A 36 17.66 1.64 -12.19
N ASP A 37 16.70 1.32 -11.31
CA ASP A 37 16.94 1.14 -9.88
C ASP A 37 16.95 -0.34 -9.45
N GLY A 38 16.82 -1.26 -10.40
CA GLY A 38 16.84 -2.72 -10.17
C GLY A 38 15.64 -3.47 -10.73
N THR A 39 15.57 -4.76 -10.39
CA THR A 39 14.45 -5.66 -10.63
C THR A 39 13.18 -5.22 -9.88
N ARG A 40 12.02 -5.80 -10.21
CA ARG A 40 10.76 -5.50 -9.53
C ARG A 40 10.86 -5.75 -8.02
N GLU A 41 11.46 -6.87 -7.66
CA GLU A 41 11.62 -7.32 -6.29
C GLU A 41 12.52 -6.35 -5.51
N GLU A 42 13.64 -5.94 -6.11
CA GLU A 42 14.56 -4.96 -5.49
C GLU A 42 13.91 -3.60 -5.28
N VAL A 43 13.20 -3.05 -6.28
CA VAL A 43 12.56 -1.74 -6.13
C VAL A 43 11.39 -1.76 -5.14
N ILE A 44 10.70 -2.90 -5.00
CA ILE A 44 9.68 -3.08 -3.96
C ILE A 44 10.34 -3.19 -2.59
N ALA A 45 11.45 -3.92 -2.46
CA ALA A 45 12.19 -4.05 -1.20
C ALA A 45 12.73 -2.70 -0.72
N LYS A 46 13.32 -1.91 -1.62
CA LYS A 46 13.78 -0.54 -1.32
C LYS A 46 12.61 0.34 -0.84
N HIS A 47 11.49 0.32 -1.56
CA HIS A 47 10.30 1.05 -1.14
C HIS A 47 9.76 0.60 0.22
N LYS A 48 9.72 -0.72 0.48
CA LYS A 48 9.29 -1.27 1.76
C LYS A 48 10.18 -0.76 2.89
N LYS A 49 11.51 -0.74 2.69
CA LYS A 49 12.44 -0.15 3.64
C LYS A 49 12.14 1.33 3.91
N ASP A 50 12.06 2.15 2.86
CA ASP A 50 11.79 3.59 3.01
C ASP A 50 10.46 3.88 3.70
N PHE A 51 9.44 3.06 3.44
CA PHE A 51 8.15 3.15 4.11
C PHE A 51 8.27 2.92 5.63
N TYR A 52 8.99 1.88 6.06
CA TYR A 52 9.17 1.57 7.48
C TYR A 52 10.09 2.57 8.20
N ASP A 53 10.94 3.28 7.47
CA ASP A 53 11.76 4.37 8.01
C ASP A 53 11.01 5.73 8.04
N ASN A 54 9.76 5.79 7.55
CA ASN A 54 8.97 7.02 7.48
C ASN A 54 7.64 6.92 8.29
N PRO A 55 7.63 7.39 9.56
CA PRO A 55 6.43 7.37 10.40
C PRO A 55 5.27 8.23 9.88
N GLU A 56 5.57 9.35 9.21
CA GLU A 56 4.53 10.23 8.65
C GLU A 56 3.77 9.53 7.51
N LEU A 57 4.49 8.84 6.63
CA LEU A 57 3.89 8.03 5.57
C LEU A 57 3.10 6.85 6.14
N GLN A 58 3.59 6.20 7.20
CA GLN A 58 2.86 5.13 7.90
C GLN A 58 1.51 5.62 8.45
N GLU A 59 1.48 6.78 9.08
CA GLU A 59 0.24 7.34 9.60
C GLU A 59 -0.71 7.79 8.47
N ALA A 60 -0.18 8.38 7.39
CA ALA A 60 -0.97 8.68 6.20
C ALA A 60 -1.58 7.42 5.57
N VAL A 61 -0.82 6.33 5.49
CA VAL A 61 -1.33 5.02 5.02
C VAL A 61 -2.45 4.52 5.92
N TRP A 62 -2.28 4.61 7.25
CA TRP A 62 -3.29 4.18 8.20
C TRP A 62 -4.60 4.97 8.12
N ILE A 63 -4.50 6.30 8.08
CA ILE A 63 -5.67 7.20 8.06
C ILE A 63 -6.39 7.15 6.72
N GLU A 64 -5.63 7.17 5.62
CA GLU A 64 -6.20 7.46 4.29
C GLU A 64 -6.46 6.22 3.44
N LEU A 65 -5.68 5.15 3.61
CA LEU A 65 -5.79 3.95 2.77
C LEU A 65 -6.58 2.81 3.42
N ARG A 66 -6.73 2.82 4.75
CA ARG A 66 -7.42 1.75 5.46
C ARG A 66 -8.87 1.60 5.02
N GLY A 67 -9.21 0.39 4.60
CA GLY A 67 -10.51 0.02 4.04
C GLY A 67 -10.80 0.57 2.65
N ARG A 68 -9.79 1.08 1.93
CA ARG A 68 -9.91 1.58 0.56
C ARG A 68 -9.40 0.55 -0.46
N ARG A 69 -9.94 0.61 -1.66
CA ARG A 69 -9.33 0.00 -2.85
C ARG A 69 -8.26 0.93 -3.39
N ILE A 70 -7.00 0.52 -3.29
CA ILE A 70 -5.86 1.32 -3.73
C ILE A 70 -5.45 0.92 -5.15
N GLY A 71 -5.44 1.88 -6.07
CA GLY A 71 -5.18 1.66 -7.49
C GLY A 71 -3.71 1.79 -7.83
N CYS A 72 -3.14 0.76 -8.45
CA CYS A 72 -1.80 0.78 -9.04
C CYS A 72 -1.82 0.14 -10.43
N SER A 73 -0.81 0.40 -11.26
CA SER A 73 -0.70 -0.24 -12.59
C SER A 73 0.03 -1.60 -12.54
N CYS A 74 0.70 -1.95 -11.44
CA CYS A 74 1.55 -3.16 -11.36
C CYS A 74 0.77 -4.48 -11.23
N LYS A 75 -0.41 -4.47 -10.59
CA LYS A 75 -1.21 -5.69 -10.44
C LYS A 75 -1.57 -6.26 -11.82
N PRO A 76 -1.56 -7.59 -12.02
CA PRO A 76 -1.53 -8.66 -11.01
C PRO A 76 -0.14 -9.02 -10.47
N LEU A 77 0.92 -8.43 -11.01
CA LEU A 77 2.29 -8.71 -10.57
C LEU A 77 2.54 -8.06 -9.19
N ALA A 78 3.64 -8.44 -8.54
CA ALA A 78 4.03 -7.86 -7.24
C ALA A 78 4.01 -6.33 -7.30
N CYS A 79 3.43 -5.71 -6.27
CA CYS A 79 3.17 -4.28 -6.24
C CYS A 79 3.68 -3.68 -4.93
N HIS A 80 4.20 -2.45 -4.98
CA HIS A 80 4.60 -1.73 -3.76
C HIS A 80 3.41 -1.52 -2.80
N GLY A 81 2.19 -1.40 -3.33
CA GLY A 81 0.97 -1.29 -2.51
C GLY A 81 0.67 -2.52 -1.67
N ASP A 82 1.29 -3.67 -1.96
CA ASP A 82 1.19 -4.87 -1.12
C ASP A 82 1.81 -4.61 0.27
N THR A 83 2.85 -3.78 0.37
CA THR A 83 3.42 -3.31 1.64
C THR A 83 2.39 -2.58 2.50
N TYR A 84 1.55 -1.73 1.88
CA TYR A 84 0.53 -0.97 2.62
C TYR A 84 -0.59 -1.86 3.15
N VAL A 85 -1.01 -2.85 2.35
CA VAL A 85 -1.99 -3.86 2.79
C VAL A 85 -1.44 -4.64 3.97
N GLU A 86 -0.20 -5.14 3.88
CA GLU A 86 0.47 -5.88 4.96
C GLU A 86 0.57 -5.04 6.24
N TYR A 87 0.98 -3.76 6.12
CA TYR A 87 1.08 -2.84 7.25
C TYR A 87 -0.27 -2.63 7.95
N ILE A 88 -1.33 -2.36 7.18
CA ILE A 88 -2.68 -2.14 7.69
C ILE A 88 -3.20 -3.40 8.39
N GLU A 89 -3.08 -4.57 7.76
CA GLU A 89 -3.52 -5.85 8.33
C GLU A 89 -2.79 -6.17 9.64
N ASN A 90 -1.48 -5.93 9.69
CA ASN A 90 -0.70 -6.14 10.90
C ASN A 90 -1.10 -5.18 12.03
N ARG A 91 -1.31 -3.90 11.73
CA ARG A 91 -1.74 -2.90 12.71
C ARG A 91 -3.17 -3.17 13.23
N GLU A 92 -4.08 -3.60 12.34
CA GLU A 92 -5.42 -4.04 12.76
C GLU A 92 -5.37 -5.28 13.66
N ARG A 93 -4.47 -6.24 13.40
CA ARG A 93 -4.30 -7.41 14.27
C ARG A 93 -3.82 -7.00 15.67
N THR A 94 -2.83 -6.12 15.77
CA THR A 94 -2.32 -5.64 17.07
C THR A 94 -3.36 -4.86 17.87
N GLU A 95 -4.24 -4.09 17.19
CA GLU A 95 -5.35 -3.38 17.86
C GLU A 95 -6.44 -4.33 18.36
N ASN A 96 -6.64 -5.48 17.72
CA ASN A 96 -7.64 -6.46 18.15
C ASN A 96 -7.15 -7.38 19.27
N GLU A 97 -5.83 -7.50 19.48
CA GLU A 97 -5.21 -8.31 20.55
C GLU A 97 -5.04 -7.52 21.86
N THR A 98 -5.16 -6.20 21.80
CA THR A 98 -5.03 -5.29 22.97
C THR A 98 -6.38 -4.88 23.56
N VAL A 99 -7.49 -5.43 23.07
CA VAL A 99 -8.87 -5.17 23.52
C VAL A 99 -9.49 -6.42 24.12
#